data_AF-A0A6L4Z4N3-F1
#
_entry.id   AF-A0A6L4Z4N3-F1
#
_cell.length_a   1.000
_cell.length_b   1.000
_cell.length_c   1.000
_cell.angle_alpha   90.00
_cell.angle_beta   90.00
_cell.angle_gamma   90.00
#
_symmetry.space_group_name_H-M   'P 1'
#
loop_
_entity.id
_entity.type
_entity.pdbx_description
1 polymer ?
#
loop_
_entity_poly.entity_id
_entity_poly.type
_entity_poly.pdbx_seq_one_letter_code
_entity_poly.pdbx_strand_id
1 'polypeptide(L)'
;MKKFLPKHETKIIDNKSIIPKNVLRLLVIIFSLFLFETQTGYGQDCNIVQIDCPPTFVNICADKTLNGFFGTNVSWIEPKFKLDCSTTVPGEDYSFYIEFNLPEGKSTCWVYNFVQRIGSNNLRLWQSTGISGTNPFFITPTQYFNNTNGTPVNMELIVGSGRNINWILKVLDGNAEVYTQTISNITAPGGLKTITIPNTVPNGEYNLKFEFTGNGNNSCYIDRIYYDAILSGDANCAQGINFYVSSDRNPGDFFPVGVTPVTYTAVYTNASGVTQTKTCPFNVAVDGVWATATNINPACAGENGGINLSVTSANTSANNMVYSLNGGTQIPFSGTATTNVTTINGTTTSSINVNGTISNLSPGTYNWIVKDINSGCEKSGSTTISQPTAISASAVKN
;
A
#
# COMPACT_ATOMS: atom_id res chain seq x y z
N MET A 1 50.17 81.11 42.58
CA MET A 1 49.79 79.89 43.34
C MET A 1 50.51 78.68 42.73
N LYS A 2 51.29 78.02 43.60
CA LYS A 2 52.03 76.74 43.58
C LYS A 2 52.22 75.90 42.29
N LYS A 3 53.51 75.67 41.99
CA LYS A 3 54.16 74.50 41.36
C LYS A 3 54.21 73.30 42.33
N PHE A 4 54.21 72.05 41.82
CA PHE A 4 55.21 70.96 41.99
C PHE A 4 54.64 69.53 41.71
N LEU A 5 55.44 68.72 40.99
CA LEU A 5 55.41 67.25 40.70
C LEU A 5 55.62 66.38 41.98
N PRO A 6 55.63 65.00 41.99
CA PRO A 6 55.99 64.01 40.94
C PRO A 6 55.32 62.59 40.93
N LYS A 7 55.81 61.74 39.99
CA LYS A 7 55.68 60.27 39.79
C LYS A 7 56.13 59.40 40.99
N HIS A 8 55.50 58.22 41.19
CA HIS A 8 56.19 56.91 41.38
C HIS A 8 55.22 55.69 41.35
N GLU A 9 55.50 54.76 40.43
CA GLU A 9 55.46 53.27 40.45
C GLU A 9 54.41 52.42 41.20
N THR A 10 53.92 51.35 40.53
CA THR A 10 54.01 49.98 41.09
C THR A 10 53.98 48.87 40.02
N LYS A 11 54.86 47.88 40.18
CA LYS A 11 55.07 46.67 39.36
C LYS A 11 53.89 45.70 39.42
N ILE A 12 53.55 45.08 38.29
CA ILE A 12 52.71 43.86 38.26
C ILE A 12 53.65 42.66 38.42
N ILE A 13 53.32 41.81 39.39
CA ILE A 13 54.06 40.61 39.81
C ILE A 13 53.65 39.43 38.92
N ASP A 14 54.62 38.81 38.26
CA ASP A 14 54.51 37.47 37.67
C ASP A 14 54.20 36.44 38.76
N ASN A 15 53.05 35.77 38.67
CA ASN A 15 52.78 34.58 39.46
C ASN A 15 52.70 33.36 38.53
N LYS A 16 53.86 32.72 38.32
CA LYS A 16 53.98 31.40 37.69
C LYS A 16 53.27 30.36 38.54
N SER A 17 52.05 29.99 38.17
CA SER A 17 51.43 28.74 38.62
C SER A 17 51.98 27.58 37.79
N ILE A 18 52.85 26.79 38.42
CA ILE A 18 53.48 25.60 37.86
C ILE A 18 52.50 24.45 38.05
N ILE A 19 51.77 24.08 36.99
CA ILE A 19 51.00 22.82 36.95
C ILE A 19 51.93 21.72 36.39
N PRO A 20 52.13 20.60 37.10
CA PRO A 20 53.05 19.54 36.68
C PRO A 20 52.60 18.87 35.37
N LYS A 21 53.56 18.65 34.47
CA LYS A 21 53.44 18.18 33.07
C LYS A 21 52.72 16.83 32.85
N ASN A 22 52.29 16.14 33.91
CA ASN A 22 51.60 14.85 33.81
C ASN A 22 50.06 14.94 33.88
N VAL A 23 49.48 16.13 34.08
CA VAL A 23 48.03 16.36 34.00
C VAL A 23 47.60 16.86 32.60
N LEU A 24 48.55 17.36 31.80
CA LEU A 24 48.28 17.90 30.45
C LEU A 24 48.14 16.82 29.36
N ARG A 25 48.51 15.56 29.63
CA ARG A 25 48.36 14.44 28.69
C ARG A 25 47.10 13.60 28.87
N LEU A 26 46.31 13.83 29.92
CA LEU A 26 45.04 13.14 30.14
C LEU A 26 43.81 13.99 29.72
N LEU A 27 43.99 15.31 29.58
CA LEU A 27 42.95 16.24 29.10
C LEU A 27 42.95 16.43 27.58
N VAL A 28 43.97 15.96 26.87
CA VAL A 28 44.08 16.03 25.39
C VAL A 28 43.50 14.79 24.70
N ILE A 29 43.11 13.75 25.46
CA ILE A 29 42.51 12.51 24.90
C ILE A 29 40.99 12.44 25.16
N ILE A 30 40.43 13.31 26.01
CA ILE A 30 38.98 13.36 26.31
C ILE A 30 38.28 14.57 25.65
N PHE A 31 39.02 15.44 24.95
CA PHE A 31 38.47 16.56 24.17
C PHE A 31 38.78 16.43 22.67
N SER A 32 38.76 15.20 22.16
CA SER A 32 38.96 14.87 20.74
C SER A 32 38.00 13.77 20.25
N LEU A 33 36.90 13.56 20.98
CA LEU A 33 35.91 12.51 20.69
C LEU A 33 34.47 13.02 20.66
N PHE A 34 34.27 14.34 20.59
CA PHE A 34 32.97 14.96 20.32
C PHE A 34 33.20 16.25 19.53
N LEU A 35 33.29 16.10 18.21
CA LEU A 35 32.97 17.08 17.15
C LEU A 35 33.40 16.48 15.80
N PHE A 36 32.85 15.31 15.48
CA PHE A 36 32.40 15.07 14.12
C PHE A 36 30.88 15.24 14.17
N GLU A 37 30.44 16.49 14.34
CA GLU A 37 29.25 16.87 13.60
C GLU A 37 29.68 16.76 12.15
N THR A 38 29.23 15.70 11.49
CA THR A 38 29.13 15.74 10.04
C THR A 38 28.32 16.99 9.75
N GLN A 39 28.98 18.03 9.26
CA GLN A 39 28.32 19.08 8.50
C GLN A 39 27.63 18.36 7.35
N THR A 40 26.39 17.93 7.57
CA THR A 40 25.50 17.52 6.50
C THR A 40 25.30 18.76 5.67
N GLY A 41 25.97 18.79 4.52
CA GLY A 41 25.76 19.82 3.53
C GLY A 41 24.27 19.97 3.27
N TYR A 42 23.83 21.23 3.10
CA TYR A 42 22.49 21.67 2.74
C TYR A 42 21.74 20.68 1.83
N GLY A 43 21.07 19.70 2.45
CA GLY A 43 20.01 18.89 1.88
C GLY A 43 18.76 19.24 2.66
N GLN A 44 17.59 19.25 2.01
CA GLN A 44 16.33 19.41 2.73
C GLN A 44 16.23 18.31 3.80
N ASP A 45 16.30 18.70 5.08
CA ASP A 45 16.01 17.81 6.19
C ASP A 45 14.49 17.72 6.31
N CYS A 46 13.91 16.75 5.59
CA CYS A 46 12.50 16.38 5.68
C CYS A 46 12.33 15.17 6.58
N ASN A 47 11.22 15.11 7.33
CA ASN A 47 10.82 13.93 8.09
C ASN A 47 9.54 13.33 7.51
N ILE A 48 9.42 12.00 7.53
CA ILE A 48 8.18 11.33 7.10
C ILE A 48 7.15 11.37 8.24
N VAL A 49 6.07 12.10 8.01
CA VAL A 49 4.88 12.11 8.88
C VAL A 49 3.88 11.09 8.36
N GLN A 50 3.31 10.31 9.29
CA GLN A 50 2.26 9.34 9.00
C GLN A 50 0.99 9.90 9.65
N ILE A 51 -0.08 10.05 8.88
CA ILE A 51 -1.30 10.72 9.34
C ILE A 51 -2.37 9.68 9.66
N ASP A 52 -2.76 8.88 8.67
CA ASP A 52 -3.96 8.02 8.75
C ASP A 52 -3.62 6.56 8.47
N CYS A 53 -2.99 5.85 9.41
CA CYS A 53 -2.79 4.41 9.25
C CYS A 53 -4.09 3.66 9.58
N PRO A 54 -4.65 2.83 8.66
CA PRO A 54 -5.89 2.11 8.91
C PRO A 54 -5.83 1.29 10.21
N PRO A 55 -6.95 1.21 10.98
CA PRO A 55 -7.01 0.33 12.12
C PRO A 55 -6.86 -1.14 11.67
N THR A 56 -6.33 -1.96 12.58
CA THR A 56 -5.71 -3.25 12.29
C THR A 56 -6.62 -4.34 11.70
N PHE A 57 -7.95 -4.19 11.67
CA PHE A 57 -8.85 -5.25 11.22
C PHE A 57 -10.09 -4.73 10.51
N VAL A 58 -10.30 -5.21 9.28
CA VAL A 58 -11.60 -5.19 8.61
C VAL A 58 -12.04 -6.65 8.51
N ASN A 59 -13.09 -7.03 9.23
CA ASN A 59 -13.70 -8.37 9.13
C ASN A 59 -14.72 -8.36 8.00
N ILE A 60 -14.51 -9.19 6.99
CA ILE A 60 -15.36 -9.25 5.80
C ILE A 60 -15.63 -10.71 5.46
N CYS A 61 -16.87 -11.02 5.09
CA CYS A 61 -17.23 -12.36 4.64
C CYS A 61 -16.77 -12.61 3.21
N ALA A 62 -16.11 -13.74 2.98
CA ALA A 62 -15.84 -14.26 1.65
C ALA A 62 -17.14 -14.54 0.90
N ASP A 63 -17.17 -14.18 -0.37
CA ASP A 63 -18.34 -14.25 -1.23
C ASP A 63 -18.08 -14.99 -2.56
N LYS A 64 -16.81 -15.23 -2.91
CA LYS A 64 -16.45 -15.85 -4.19
C LYS A 64 -15.15 -16.65 -4.15
N THR A 65 -14.97 -17.46 -5.19
CA THR A 65 -13.73 -18.20 -5.42
C THR A 65 -13.00 -17.61 -6.62
N LEU A 66 -11.73 -17.25 -6.43
CA LEU A 66 -10.84 -16.78 -7.50
C LEU A 66 -9.57 -17.64 -7.49
N ASN A 67 -9.19 -18.19 -8.65
CA ASN A 67 -7.99 -19.03 -8.81
C ASN A 67 -7.89 -20.19 -7.80
N GLY A 68 -9.02 -20.79 -7.42
CA GLY A 68 -9.09 -21.90 -6.47
C GLY A 68 -9.10 -21.50 -4.99
N PHE A 69 -8.99 -20.21 -4.67
CA PHE A 69 -9.07 -19.70 -3.30
C PHE A 69 -10.42 -19.05 -3.05
N PHE A 70 -11.10 -19.41 -1.95
CA PHE A 70 -12.31 -18.73 -1.49
C PHE A 70 -11.92 -17.46 -0.73
N GLY A 71 -12.62 -16.35 -0.96
CA GLY A 71 -12.25 -15.03 -0.46
C GLY A 71 -13.18 -13.93 -0.97
N THR A 72 -12.70 -12.70 -0.96
CA THR A 72 -13.43 -11.54 -1.51
C THR A 72 -12.46 -10.43 -1.93
N ASN A 73 -12.95 -9.44 -2.68
CA ASN A 73 -12.17 -8.23 -2.95
C ASN A 73 -12.39 -7.24 -1.83
N VAL A 74 -11.29 -6.69 -1.29
CA VAL A 74 -11.33 -5.81 -0.13
C VAL A 74 -10.84 -4.43 -0.51
N SER A 75 -11.61 -3.41 -0.19
CA SER A 75 -11.25 -2.01 -0.38
C SER A 75 -11.06 -1.32 0.96
N TRP A 76 -10.05 -0.44 1.04
CA TRP A 76 -9.78 0.39 2.22
C TRP A 76 -9.35 1.80 1.77
N ILE A 77 -9.31 2.72 2.72
CA ILE A 77 -8.70 4.04 2.53
C ILE A 77 -7.20 3.90 2.77
N GLU A 78 -6.40 4.25 1.77
CA GLU A 78 -4.95 4.15 1.82
C GLU A 78 -4.36 5.07 2.91
N PRO A 79 -3.27 4.65 3.57
CA PRO A 79 -2.59 5.51 4.51
C PRO A 79 -1.97 6.71 3.84
N LYS A 80 -2.10 7.86 4.50
CA LYS A 80 -1.45 9.10 4.08
C LYS A 80 -0.10 9.27 4.74
N PHE A 81 0.90 9.52 3.90
CA PHE A 81 2.23 9.95 4.31
C PHE A 81 2.48 11.36 3.76
N LYS A 82 3.15 12.18 4.57
CA LYS A 82 3.54 13.54 4.23
C LYS A 82 5.03 13.72 4.54
N LEU A 83 5.71 14.56 3.79
CA LEU A 83 7.01 15.10 4.18
C LEU A 83 6.81 16.37 5.00
N ASP A 84 7.43 16.43 6.17
CA ASP A 84 7.54 17.65 6.96
C ASP A 84 8.97 18.16 6.84
N CYS A 85 9.16 19.13 5.95
CA CYS A 85 10.46 19.71 5.66
C CYS A 85 10.65 21.05 6.37
N SER A 86 11.91 21.35 6.73
CA SER A 86 12.29 22.64 7.32
C SER A 86 12.07 23.86 6.40
N THR A 87 11.79 23.62 5.12
CA THR A 87 11.40 24.61 4.11
C THR A 87 10.07 24.17 3.51
N THR A 88 9.16 25.09 3.19
CA THR A 88 7.94 24.73 2.44
C THR A 88 8.29 24.45 0.98
N VAL A 89 8.24 23.19 0.57
CA VAL A 89 8.44 22.75 -0.81
C VAL A 89 7.10 22.31 -1.41
N PRO A 90 6.77 22.71 -2.65
CA PRO A 90 5.62 22.15 -3.36
C PRO A 90 5.80 20.64 -3.54
N GLY A 91 4.83 19.84 -3.10
CA GLY A 91 4.85 18.38 -3.27
C GLY A 91 4.91 17.56 -1.99
N GLU A 92 5.10 18.19 -0.83
CA GLU A 92 5.25 17.50 0.46
C GLU A 92 4.04 16.70 0.93
N ASP A 93 2.84 17.07 0.47
CA ASP A 93 1.59 16.40 0.83
C ASP A 93 1.23 15.22 -0.10
N TYR A 94 2.11 14.87 -1.05
CA TYR A 94 1.86 13.85 -2.06
C TYR A 94 2.65 12.56 -1.80
N SER A 95 2.08 11.42 -2.17
CA SER A 95 2.73 10.11 -1.96
C SER A 95 3.81 9.73 -2.99
N PHE A 96 4.01 10.55 -4.03
CA PHE A 96 5.05 10.37 -5.04
C PHE A 96 5.67 11.72 -5.46
N TYR A 97 6.99 11.84 -5.37
CA TYR A 97 7.72 13.09 -5.58
C TYR A 97 9.14 12.87 -6.12
N ILE A 98 9.52 13.64 -7.15
CA ILE A 98 10.82 13.56 -7.83
C ILE A 98 11.33 14.96 -8.21
N GLU A 99 12.59 15.26 -7.88
CA GLU A 99 13.34 16.47 -8.29
C GLU A 99 14.42 16.20 -9.36
N PHE A 100 14.54 14.94 -9.78
CA PHE A 100 15.56 14.49 -10.73
C PHE A 100 17.02 14.77 -10.32
N ASN A 101 17.25 14.95 -9.02
CA ASN A 101 18.56 15.21 -8.43
C ASN A 101 19.28 13.96 -7.91
N LEU A 102 18.56 12.83 -7.86
CA LEU A 102 19.12 11.53 -7.57
C LEU A 102 19.62 10.84 -8.84
N PRO A 103 20.73 10.08 -8.77
CA PRO A 103 21.23 9.30 -9.90
C PRO A 103 20.16 8.38 -10.49
N GLU A 104 20.19 8.23 -11.81
CA GLU A 104 19.38 7.22 -12.48
C GLU A 104 19.91 5.84 -12.11
N GLY A 105 19.06 5.04 -11.46
CA GLY A 105 19.35 3.64 -11.27
C GLY A 105 19.25 2.88 -12.60
N LYS A 106 19.95 1.76 -12.75
CA LYS A 106 19.86 0.89 -13.96
C LYS A 106 18.51 0.15 -14.08
N SER A 107 17.45 0.69 -13.49
CA SER A 107 16.15 0.05 -13.39
C SER A 107 15.45 0.03 -14.74
N THR A 108 14.92 -1.12 -15.14
CA THR A 108 14.16 -1.29 -16.39
C THR A 108 12.72 -0.78 -16.28
N CYS A 109 12.29 -0.36 -15.09
CA CYS A 109 10.91 0.08 -14.85
C CYS A 109 10.64 1.49 -15.41
N TRP A 110 11.68 2.30 -15.53
CA TRP A 110 11.61 3.59 -16.20
C TRP A 110 11.96 3.43 -17.67
N VAL A 111 11.18 4.05 -18.54
CA VAL A 111 11.50 4.13 -19.98
C VAL A 111 11.81 5.57 -20.31
N TYR A 112 13.00 5.85 -20.85
CA TYR A 112 13.44 7.18 -21.23
C TYR A 112 13.68 7.25 -22.74
N ASN A 113 13.24 8.34 -23.38
CA ASN A 113 13.46 8.59 -24.79
C ASN A 113 13.75 10.08 -25.04
N PHE A 114 14.92 10.40 -25.58
CA PHE A 114 15.39 11.79 -25.77
C PHE A 114 15.32 12.65 -24.50
N VAL A 115 15.47 12.04 -23.32
CA VAL A 115 15.55 12.74 -22.04
C VAL A 115 16.73 12.18 -21.24
N GLN A 116 17.28 12.99 -20.33
CA GLN A 116 18.40 12.58 -19.48
C GLN A 116 18.40 13.36 -18.17
N ARG A 117 18.65 12.67 -17.05
CA ARG A 117 18.90 13.34 -15.76
C ARG A 117 20.27 14.03 -15.79
N ILE A 118 20.31 15.30 -15.44
CA ILE A 118 21.57 16.00 -15.23
C ILE A 118 21.79 15.96 -13.73
N GLY A 119 22.78 15.19 -13.27
CA GLY A 119 23.00 14.81 -11.86
C GLY A 119 23.28 15.96 -10.87
N SER A 120 22.85 17.18 -11.14
CA SER A 120 22.86 18.34 -10.25
C SER A 120 21.46 18.89 -9.93
N ASN A 121 20.43 18.57 -10.71
CA ASN A 121 18.99 18.87 -10.59
C ASN A 121 18.40 18.85 -12.01
N ASN A 122 17.15 18.40 -12.15
CA ASN A 122 16.34 18.42 -13.38
C ASN A 122 16.51 17.25 -14.36
N LEU A 123 15.43 16.96 -15.08
CA LEU A 123 15.42 16.13 -16.27
C LEU A 123 15.50 17.01 -17.52
N ARG A 124 16.56 16.87 -18.31
CA ARG A 124 16.71 17.59 -19.58
C ARG A 124 15.91 16.91 -20.67
N LEU A 125 15.21 17.71 -21.47
CA LEU A 125 14.41 17.27 -22.61
C LEU A 125 15.20 17.44 -23.93
N TRP A 126 14.72 16.82 -25.01
CA TRP A 126 15.33 16.84 -26.36
C TRP A 126 16.84 16.55 -26.36
N GLN A 127 17.22 15.40 -25.81
CA GLN A 127 18.58 14.87 -25.91
C GLN A 127 18.85 14.20 -27.25
N SER A 128 20.12 13.92 -27.54
CA SER A 128 20.55 13.29 -28.80
C SER A 128 20.30 11.79 -28.87
N THR A 129 20.06 11.13 -27.73
CA THR A 129 19.90 9.68 -27.64
C THR A 129 18.43 9.32 -27.47
N GLY A 130 17.89 8.51 -28.38
CA GLY A 130 16.50 8.06 -28.38
C GLY A 130 16.13 7.41 -29.70
N ILE A 131 14.87 7.04 -29.83
CA ILE A 131 14.30 6.39 -31.01
C ILE A 131 14.01 7.47 -32.07
N SER A 132 14.77 7.47 -33.16
CA SER A 132 14.59 8.44 -34.26
C SER A 132 13.13 8.51 -34.75
N GLY A 133 12.64 9.72 -35.04
CA GLY A 133 11.27 9.96 -35.49
C GLY A 133 10.21 9.99 -34.38
N THR A 134 10.62 9.90 -33.12
CA THR A 134 9.71 10.00 -31.96
C THR A 134 9.96 11.27 -31.15
N ASN A 135 8.97 11.62 -30.31
CA ASN A 135 9.05 12.76 -29.40
C ASN A 135 9.82 12.42 -28.12
N PRO A 136 10.40 13.39 -27.40
CA PRO A 136 10.90 13.15 -26.05
C PRO A 136 9.79 12.67 -25.13
N PHE A 137 10.05 11.60 -24.39
CA PHE A 137 9.13 11.12 -23.37
C PHE A 137 9.85 10.34 -22.27
N PHE A 138 9.15 10.16 -21.16
CA PHE A 138 9.47 9.12 -20.21
C PHE A 138 8.21 8.43 -19.68
N ILE A 139 8.36 7.18 -19.26
CA ILE A 139 7.30 6.36 -18.68
C ILE A 139 7.72 5.97 -17.27
N THR A 140 6.82 6.17 -16.32
CA THR A 140 7.02 5.81 -14.92
C THR A 140 6.85 4.30 -14.69
N PRO A 141 7.36 3.76 -13.58
CA PRO A 141 6.97 2.44 -13.09
C PRO A 141 5.46 2.35 -12.88
N THR A 142 4.97 1.11 -12.80
CA THR A 142 3.58 0.82 -12.49
C THR A 142 3.26 1.30 -11.09
N GLN A 143 2.15 1.99 -10.96
CA GLN A 143 1.71 2.58 -9.70
C GLN A 143 0.20 2.43 -9.58
N TYR A 144 -0.28 2.18 -8.38
CA TYR A 144 -1.70 2.24 -8.07
C TYR A 144 -2.16 3.69 -7.89
N PHE A 145 -3.27 4.03 -8.54
CA PHE A 145 -3.92 5.33 -8.48
C PHE A 145 -5.33 5.20 -7.91
N ASN A 146 -5.63 6.03 -6.92
CA ASN A 146 -6.98 6.25 -6.42
C ASN A 146 -7.59 7.49 -7.08
N ASN A 147 -8.22 7.28 -8.22
CA ASN A 147 -8.83 8.31 -9.05
C ASN A 147 -10.24 8.69 -8.59
N THR A 148 -10.75 8.19 -7.46
CA THR A 148 -12.13 8.45 -6.98
C THR A 148 -12.50 9.94 -7.02
N ASN A 149 -11.57 10.83 -6.66
CA ASN A 149 -11.73 12.28 -6.69
C ASN A 149 -10.94 12.98 -7.81
N GLY A 150 -10.38 12.19 -8.73
CA GLY A 150 -9.37 12.61 -9.68
C GLY A 150 -8.00 12.81 -9.03
N THR A 151 -6.94 12.61 -9.81
CA THR A 151 -5.55 12.71 -9.32
C THR A 151 -4.82 13.82 -10.05
N PRO A 152 -4.49 14.94 -9.38
CA PRO A 152 -3.69 16.00 -9.99
C PRO A 152 -2.24 15.55 -10.15
N VAL A 153 -1.78 15.54 -11.41
CA VAL A 153 -0.39 15.31 -11.78
C VAL A 153 0.28 16.65 -12.03
N ASN A 154 1.20 17.01 -11.13
CA ASN A 154 1.89 18.29 -11.16
C ASN A 154 3.29 18.14 -11.75
N MET A 155 3.67 19.10 -12.57
CA MET A 155 4.98 19.18 -13.19
C MET A 155 5.46 20.62 -13.23
N GLU A 156 6.66 20.87 -12.72
CA GLU A 156 7.32 22.17 -12.89
C GLU A 156 8.28 22.11 -14.09
N LEU A 157 8.01 22.95 -15.08
CA LEU A 157 8.77 23.02 -16.32
C LEU A 157 9.64 24.27 -16.38
N ILE A 158 10.84 24.11 -16.92
CA ILE A 158 11.71 25.22 -17.31
C ILE A 158 11.80 25.20 -18.82
N VAL A 159 11.34 26.29 -19.47
CA VAL A 159 11.31 26.40 -20.94
C VAL A 159 12.21 27.53 -21.39
N GLY A 160 13.19 27.23 -22.25
CA GLY A 160 14.12 28.22 -22.79
C GLY A 160 13.46 29.27 -23.67
N SER A 161 14.11 30.42 -23.83
CA SER A 161 13.61 31.53 -24.63
C SER A 161 13.36 31.15 -26.10
N GLY A 162 12.27 31.65 -26.67
CA GLY A 162 11.86 31.36 -28.06
C GLY A 162 11.41 29.91 -28.29
N ARG A 163 11.23 29.12 -27.22
CA ARG A 163 10.63 27.78 -27.28
C ARG A 163 9.13 27.86 -26.99
N ASN A 164 8.40 26.97 -27.65
CA ASN A 164 6.99 26.68 -27.46
C ASN A 164 6.84 25.15 -27.53
N ILE A 165 6.49 24.56 -26.39
CA ILE A 165 6.34 23.11 -26.24
C ILE A 165 4.92 22.77 -25.79
N ASN A 166 4.52 21.53 -26.04
CA ASN A 166 3.31 20.96 -25.46
C ASN A 166 3.69 19.80 -24.56
N TRP A 167 3.00 19.65 -23.43
CA TRP A 167 3.08 18.49 -22.56
C TRP A 167 1.82 17.63 -22.74
N ILE A 168 2.02 16.37 -23.08
CA ILE A 168 1.00 15.34 -23.20
C ILE A 168 1.19 14.36 -22.05
N LEU A 169 0.20 14.25 -21.17
CA LEU A 169 0.14 13.17 -20.18
C LEU A 169 -0.74 12.06 -20.73
N LYS A 170 -0.23 10.82 -20.71
CA LYS A 170 -0.97 9.61 -21.04
C LYS A 170 -0.97 8.67 -19.84
N VAL A 171 -2.13 8.11 -19.52
CA VAL A 171 -2.29 7.03 -18.53
C VAL A 171 -2.39 5.73 -19.30
N LEU A 172 -1.52 4.78 -18.95
CA LEU A 172 -1.38 3.51 -19.65
C LEU A 172 -1.79 2.35 -18.73
N ASP A 173 -2.71 1.52 -19.21
CA ASP A 173 -3.02 0.21 -18.64
C ASP A 173 -2.31 -0.86 -19.50
N GLY A 174 -1.14 -1.29 -19.03
CA GLY A 174 -0.18 -2.04 -19.84
C GLY A 174 0.21 -1.27 -21.10
N ASN A 175 -0.24 -1.74 -22.26
CA ASN A 175 0.01 -1.09 -23.55
C ASN A 175 -1.14 -0.19 -24.04
N ALA A 176 -2.28 -0.19 -23.35
CA ALA A 176 -3.46 0.58 -23.75
C ALA A 176 -3.44 1.98 -23.15
N GLU A 177 -3.72 3.00 -23.96
CA GLU A 177 -3.92 4.36 -23.48
C GLU A 177 -5.38 4.51 -23.00
N VAL A 178 -5.56 4.72 -21.70
CA VAL A 178 -6.89 4.85 -21.08
C VAL A 178 -7.29 6.31 -20.82
N TYR A 179 -6.31 7.21 -20.79
CA TYR A 179 -6.53 8.65 -20.70
C TYR A 179 -5.38 9.42 -21.33
N THR A 180 -5.70 10.56 -21.93
CA THR A 180 -4.72 11.49 -22.49
C THR A 180 -5.20 12.93 -22.34
N GLN A 181 -4.29 13.81 -21.95
CA GLN A 181 -4.55 15.25 -21.95
C GLN A 181 -3.30 16.00 -22.38
N THR A 182 -3.51 17.08 -23.13
CA THR A 182 -2.42 17.95 -23.60
C THR A 182 -2.58 19.35 -23.04
N ILE A 183 -1.51 19.87 -22.44
CA ILE A 183 -1.33 21.30 -22.24
C ILE A 183 -0.46 21.81 -23.38
N SER A 184 -1.03 22.69 -24.19
CA SER A 184 -0.35 23.27 -25.37
C SER A 184 0.22 24.66 -25.07
N ASN A 185 1.11 25.13 -25.94
CA ASN A 185 1.62 26.51 -25.93
C ASN A 185 2.37 26.90 -24.64
N ILE A 186 3.18 25.99 -24.11
CA ILE A 186 4.02 26.27 -22.95
C ILE A 186 5.28 27.01 -23.43
N THR A 187 5.35 28.30 -23.13
CA THR A 187 6.48 29.17 -23.44
C THR A 187 7.30 29.49 -22.19
N ALA A 188 8.48 30.10 -22.37
CA ALA A 188 9.30 30.58 -21.26
C ALA A 188 8.50 31.46 -20.26
N PRO A 189 8.68 31.29 -18.94
CA PRO A 189 9.67 30.42 -18.29
C PRO A 189 9.22 28.95 -18.12
N GLY A 190 8.01 28.58 -18.52
CA GLY A 190 7.40 27.27 -18.26
C GLY A 190 6.51 27.32 -17.02
N GLY A 191 7.11 27.20 -15.84
CA GLY A 191 6.45 27.19 -14.53
C GLY A 191 5.63 25.92 -14.27
N LEU A 192 4.86 25.92 -13.18
CA LEU A 192 3.98 24.81 -12.80
C LEU A 192 2.89 24.57 -13.85
N LYS A 193 2.65 23.29 -14.12
CA LYS A 193 1.55 22.76 -14.92
C LYS A 193 0.90 21.60 -14.18
N THR A 194 -0.42 21.50 -14.28
CA THR A 194 -1.18 20.42 -13.65
C THR A 194 -2.16 19.83 -14.65
N ILE A 195 -2.12 18.51 -14.80
CA ILE A 195 -3.12 17.71 -15.50
C ILE A 195 -3.79 16.83 -14.45
N THR A 196 -5.12 16.86 -14.37
CA THR A 196 -5.85 15.98 -13.46
C THR A 196 -6.32 14.74 -14.21
N ILE A 197 -5.88 13.55 -13.76
CA ILE A 197 -6.48 12.29 -14.18
C ILE A 197 -7.92 12.27 -13.66
N PRO A 198 -8.94 12.16 -14.52
CA PRO A 198 -10.33 12.28 -14.09
C PRO A 198 -10.80 11.01 -13.37
N ASN A 199 -11.84 11.14 -12.55
CA ASN A 199 -12.49 10.01 -11.87
C ASN A 199 -13.21 9.03 -12.79
N THR A 200 -13.29 9.32 -14.09
CA THR A 200 -13.73 8.38 -15.11
C THR A 200 -12.67 7.32 -15.42
N VAL A 201 -11.41 7.56 -15.07
CA VAL A 201 -10.37 6.52 -15.07
C VAL A 201 -10.55 5.71 -13.78
N PRO A 202 -10.79 4.39 -13.84
CA PRO A 202 -10.99 3.58 -12.64
C PRO A 202 -9.78 3.62 -11.70
N ASN A 203 -10.01 3.33 -10.43
CA ASN A 203 -8.90 3.03 -9.52
C ASN A 203 -8.19 1.76 -9.99
N GLY A 204 -6.86 1.75 -9.92
CA GLY A 204 -6.08 0.62 -10.41
C GLY A 204 -4.63 0.97 -10.67
N GLU A 205 -3.91 -0.01 -11.20
CA GLU A 205 -2.50 0.11 -11.53
C GLU A 205 -2.30 0.63 -12.95
N TYR A 206 -1.49 1.69 -13.08
CA TYR A 206 -1.19 2.32 -14.36
C TYR A 206 0.27 2.76 -14.43
N ASN A 207 0.75 2.98 -15.66
CA ASN A 207 1.96 3.75 -15.93
C ASN A 207 1.58 5.14 -16.43
N LEU A 208 2.37 6.16 -16.07
CA LEU A 208 2.22 7.50 -16.63
C LEU A 208 3.30 7.72 -17.69
N LYS A 209 2.87 8.10 -18.90
CA LYS A 209 3.77 8.56 -19.96
C LYS A 209 3.67 10.07 -20.09
N PHE A 210 4.80 10.72 -19.90
CA PHE A 210 4.98 12.16 -20.07
C PHE A 210 5.68 12.39 -21.41
N GLU A 211 4.97 12.93 -22.38
CA GLU A 211 5.46 13.13 -23.75
C GLU A 211 5.46 14.62 -24.11
N PHE A 212 6.47 15.06 -24.86
CA PHE A 212 6.69 16.47 -25.18
C PHE A 212 6.80 16.72 -26.68
N THR A 213 6.08 17.70 -27.19
CA THR A 213 6.11 18.09 -28.62
C THR A 213 6.40 19.57 -28.78
N GLY A 214 6.54 20.05 -30.03
CA GLY A 214 6.80 21.45 -30.35
C GLY A 214 8.26 21.70 -30.76
N ASN A 215 8.71 22.94 -30.68
CA ASN A 215 10.04 23.35 -31.14
C ASN A 215 11.10 23.37 -30.01
N GLY A 216 10.90 22.53 -29.00
CA GLY A 216 11.79 22.39 -27.85
C GLY A 216 13.21 21.95 -28.21
N ASN A 217 14.13 22.13 -27.28
CA ASN A 217 15.52 21.70 -27.40
C ASN A 217 16.11 21.41 -26.01
N ASN A 218 17.44 21.24 -25.93
CA ASN A 218 18.17 20.98 -24.69
C ASN A 218 18.15 22.13 -23.65
N SER A 219 17.47 23.24 -23.92
CA SER A 219 17.17 24.30 -22.94
C SER A 219 15.82 24.14 -22.25
N CYS A 220 15.09 23.06 -22.52
CA CYS A 220 13.87 22.68 -21.83
C CYS A 220 14.16 21.59 -20.79
N TYR A 221 13.62 21.76 -19.59
CA TYR A 221 13.83 20.87 -18.45
C TYR A 221 12.54 20.65 -17.67
N ILE A 222 12.50 19.54 -16.94
CA ILE A 222 11.57 19.32 -15.83
C ILE A 222 12.34 19.49 -14.55
N ASP A 223 11.90 20.39 -13.69
CA ASP A 223 12.48 20.60 -12.36
C ASP A 223 11.99 19.50 -11.41
N ARG A 224 10.66 19.35 -11.28
CA ARG A 224 10.05 18.34 -10.42
C ARG A 224 8.71 17.81 -10.95
N ILE A 225 8.34 16.61 -10.48
CA ILE A 225 7.00 16.05 -10.63
C ILE A 225 6.49 15.52 -9.29
N TYR A 226 5.19 15.68 -9.04
CA TYR A 226 4.55 15.18 -7.82
C TYR A 226 3.05 14.96 -7.97
N TYR A 227 2.58 13.87 -7.36
CA TYR A 227 1.19 13.39 -7.43
C TYR A 227 0.94 12.28 -6.41
N ASP A 228 -0.33 11.96 -6.19
CA ASP A 228 -0.72 10.84 -5.33
C ASP A 228 -0.76 9.55 -6.14
N ALA A 229 0.15 8.64 -5.80
CA ALA A 229 0.20 7.28 -6.30
C ALA A 229 0.98 6.37 -5.34
N ILE A 230 0.70 5.08 -5.38
CA ILE A 230 1.44 4.06 -4.63
C ILE A 230 2.28 3.27 -5.63
N LEU A 231 3.59 3.24 -5.42
CA LEU A 231 4.49 2.45 -6.24
C LEU A 231 4.15 0.96 -6.10
N SER A 232 3.75 0.36 -7.22
CA SER A 232 3.46 -1.06 -7.32
C SER A 232 4.68 -1.80 -7.84
N GLY A 233 4.86 -3.04 -7.38
CA GLY A 233 5.87 -3.95 -7.92
C GLY A 233 7.23 -3.91 -7.20
N ASP A 234 8.30 -4.09 -7.97
CA ASP A 234 9.66 -4.29 -7.44
C ASP A 234 10.22 -3.00 -6.81
N ALA A 235 10.73 -3.09 -5.58
CA ALA A 235 11.42 -2.00 -4.90
C ALA A 235 12.59 -1.41 -5.73
N ASN A 236 13.16 -2.18 -6.65
CA ASN A 236 14.17 -1.68 -7.61
C ASN A 236 13.64 -0.62 -8.58
N CYS A 237 12.33 -0.51 -8.76
CA CYS A 237 11.71 0.54 -9.57
C CYS A 237 11.74 1.93 -8.89
N ALA A 238 12.08 1.98 -7.60
CA ALA A 238 12.10 3.21 -6.83
C ALA A 238 13.39 4.04 -6.96
N GLN A 239 14.38 3.55 -7.72
CA GLN A 239 15.66 4.22 -7.87
C GLN A 239 15.49 5.59 -8.56
N GLY A 240 16.13 6.62 -8.00
CA GLY A 240 16.04 7.99 -8.53
C GLY A 240 14.76 8.75 -8.16
N ILE A 241 13.97 8.23 -7.21
CA ILE A 241 12.76 8.86 -6.67
C ILE A 241 13.08 9.45 -5.29
N ASN A 242 12.70 10.72 -5.07
CA ASN A 242 12.99 11.41 -3.82
C ASN A 242 12.05 10.96 -2.71
N PHE A 243 10.76 10.86 -2.99
CA PHE A 243 9.80 10.30 -2.04
C PHE A 243 8.77 9.45 -2.76
N TYR A 244 8.50 8.29 -2.19
CA TYR A 244 7.48 7.38 -2.67
C TYR A 244 6.87 6.61 -1.50
N VAL A 245 5.61 6.22 -1.70
CA VAL A 245 4.94 5.20 -0.90
C VAL A 245 4.80 3.96 -1.77
N SER A 246 5.04 2.79 -1.19
CA SER A 246 4.86 1.47 -1.83
C SER A 246 4.02 0.58 -0.94
N SER A 247 3.37 -0.43 -1.54
CA SER A 247 2.57 -1.41 -0.82
C SER A 247 2.66 -2.78 -1.49
N ASP A 248 2.50 -3.84 -0.71
CA ASP A 248 2.41 -5.22 -1.19
C ASP A 248 0.99 -5.63 -1.59
N ARG A 249 -0.01 -4.81 -1.24
CA ARG A 249 -1.42 -4.95 -1.62
C ARG A 249 -2.05 -3.59 -1.91
N ASN A 250 -2.99 -3.55 -2.83
CA ASN A 250 -3.71 -2.35 -3.22
C ASN A 250 -5.22 -2.46 -2.93
N PRO A 251 -5.91 -1.35 -2.64
CA PRO A 251 -7.35 -1.37 -2.44
C PRO A 251 -8.07 -1.97 -3.64
N GLY A 252 -8.99 -2.89 -3.36
CA GLY A 252 -9.69 -3.65 -4.38
C GLY A 252 -9.02 -4.98 -4.73
N ASP A 253 -7.85 -5.31 -4.17
CA ASP A 253 -7.22 -6.62 -4.33
C ASP A 253 -8.11 -7.74 -3.78
N PHE A 254 -7.92 -8.95 -4.32
CA PHE A 254 -8.55 -10.16 -3.80
C PHE A 254 -7.77 -10.71 -2.61
N PHE A 255 -8.48 -10.97 -1.51
CA PHE A 255 -7.93 -11.58 -0.31
C PHE A 255 -8.58 -12.95 -0.09
N PRO A 256 -7.79 -14.04 -0.01
CA PRO A 256 -8.32 -15.34 0.38
C PRO A 256 -8.74 -15.34 1.86
N VAL A 257 -9.63 -16.27 2.22
CA VAL A 257 -10.05 -16.47 3.62
C VAL A 257 -8.84 -16.67 4.53
N GLY A 258 -8.73 -15.83 5.54
CA GLY A 258 -7.63 -15.77 6.48
C GLY A 258 -7.29 -14.34 6.85
N VAL A 259 -6.22 -14.20 7.64
CA VAL A 259 -5.63 -12.92 8.01
C VAL A 259 -4.40 -12.68 7.15
N THR A 260 -4.43 -11.63 6.33
CA THR A 260 -3.34 -11.22 5.45
C THR A 260 -2.74 -9.91 5.94
N PRO A 261 -1.43 -9.84 6.24
CA PRO A 261 -0.78 -8.58 6.56
C PRO A 261 -0.67 -7.72 5.30
N VAL A 262 -0.86 -6.41 5.47
CA VAL A 262 -0.64 -5.39 4.44
C VAL A 262 0.31 -4.36 5.01
N THR A 263 1.36 -4.01 4.26
CA THR A 263 2.36 -3.05 4.73
C THR A 263 2.62 -1.97 3.71
N TYR A 264 2.21 -0.74 4.05
CA TYR A 264 2.63 0.43 3.30
C TYR A 264 3.98 0.90 3.81
N THR A 265 4.90 1.18 2.89
CA THR A 265 6.25 1.65 3.18
C THR A 265 6.49 2.96 2.45
N ALA A 266 6.68 4.03 3.21
CA ALA A 266 7.11 5.33 2.72
C ALA A 266 8.62 5.46 2.85
N VAL A 267 9.28 5.90 1.78
CA VAL A 267 10.73 6.11 1.75
C VAL A 267 11.03 7.49 1.20
N TYR A 268 11.85 8.24 1.92
CA TYR A 268 12.40 9.52 1.49
C TYR A 268 13.90 9.40 1.30
N THR A 269 14.43 9.88 0.18
CA THR A 269 15.85 9.97 -0.11
C THR A 269 16.19 11.42 -0.42
N ASN A 270 17.03 12.03 0.40
CA ASN A 270 17.50 13.40 0.15
C ASN A 270 18.55 13.43 -0.98
N ALA A 271 18.90 14.62 -1.46
CA ALA A 271 19.89 14.79 -2.55
C ALA A 271 21.27 14.18 -2.25
N SER A 272 21.63 14.04 -0.97
CA SER A 272 22.87 13.39 -0.52
C SER A 272 22.80 11.86 -0.56
N GLY A 273 21.66 11.28 -0.91
CA GLY A 273 21.43 9.84 -0.96
C GLY A 273 21.08 9.20 0.39
N VAL A 274 20.86 9.99 1.44
CA VAL A 274 20.47 9.47 2.75
C VAL A 274 18.98 9.16 2.76
N THR A 275 18.65 7.93 3.17
CA THR A 275 17.29 7.40 3.16
C THR A 275 16.65 7.39 4.54
N GLN A 276 15.37 7.78 4.61
CA GLN A 276 14.48 7.56 5.74
C GLN A 276 13.33 6.64 5.33
N THR A 277 12.82 5.86 6.27
CA THR A 277 11.74 4.92 6.01
C THR A 277 10.72 4.95 7.14
N LYS A 278 9.44 4.86 6.78
CA LYS A 278 8.33 4.71 7.73
C LYS A 278 7.32 3.72 7.19
N THR A 279 6.78 2.89 8.08
CA THR A 279 5.85 1.81 7.71
C THR A 279 4.52 1.96 8.43
N CYS A 280 3.44 1.64 7.73
CA CYS A 280 2.09 1.50 8.28
C CYS A 280 1.59 0.06 8.00
N PRO A 281 1.74 -0.86 8.97
CA PRO A 281 1.21 -2.21 8.86
C PRO A 281 -0.23 -2.30 9.42
N PHE A 282 -1.08 -3.07 8.74
CA PHE A 282 -2.39 -3.49 9.24
C PHE A 282 -2.74 -4.89 8.71
N ASN A 283 -3.80 -5.52 9.24
CA ASN A 283 -4.26 -6.81 8.76
C ASN A 283 -5.62 -6.71 8.07
N VAL A 284 -5.78 -7.45 6.98
CA VAL A 284 -7.07 -7.72 6.35
C VAL A 284 -7.53 -9.10 6.78
N ALA A 285 -8.70 -9.20 7.43
CA ALA A 285 -9.27 -10.46 7.89
C ALA A 285 -10.49 -10.82 7.04
N VAL A 286 -10.34 -11.82 6.19
CA VAL A 286 -11.45 -12.37 5.40
C VAL A 286 -11.94 -13.64 6.08
N ASP A 287 -13.16 -13.61 6.57
CA ASP A 287 -13.82 -14.74 7.22
C ASP A 287 -14.55 -15.61 6.19
N GLY A 288 -14.75 -16.87 6.51
CA GLY A 288 -15.39 -17.82 5.62
C GLY A 288 -16.13 -18.89 6.40
N VAL A 289 -17.35 -19.21 5.94
CA VAL A 289 -18.13 -20.35 6.44
C VAL A 289 -18.35 -21.34 5.31
N TRP A 290 -17.93 -22.58 5.55
CA TRP A 290 -18.20 -23.72 4.69
C TRP A 290 -19.12 -24.69 5.43
N ALA A 291 -20.08 -25.26 4.71
CA ALA A 291 -20.97 -26.26 5.25
C ALA A 291 -21.24 -27.33 4.19
N THR A 292 -21.20 -28.58 4.61
CA THR A 292 -21.66 -29.74 3.83
C THR A 292 -22.79 -30.42 4.59
N ALA A 293 -23.84 -30.80 3.87
CA ALA A 293 -25.00 -31.43 4.45
C ALA A 293 -25.21 -32.80 3.78
N THR A 294 -25.45 -33.82 4.59
CA THR A 294 -25.83 -35.16 4.13
C THR A 294 -27.14 -35.56 4.79
N ASN A 295 -28.06 -36.13 4.02
CA ASN A 295 -29.34 -36.59 4.53
C ASN A 295 -29.19 -37.94 5.25
N ILE A 296 -29.97 -38.12 6.29
CA ILE A 296 -30.24 -39.40 6.95
C ILE A 296 -31.69 -39.73 6.62
N ASN A 297 -31.90 -40.72 5.75
CA ASN A 297 -33.26 -41.17 5.46
C ASN A 297 -33.72 -42.12 6.58
N PRO A 298 -35.00 -42.05 6.98
CA PRO A 298 -35.53 -42.99 7.96
C PRO A 298 -35.49 -44.42 7.42
N ALA A 299 -35.20 -45.39 8.29
CA ALA A 299 -35.48 -46.79 7.97
C ALA A 299 -37.01 -47.01 7.92
N CYS A 300 -37.47 -47.97 7.12
CA CYS A 300 -38.89 -48.33 7.08
C CYS A 300 -39.44 -48.51 8.51
N ALA A 301 -40.69 -48.08 8.75
CA ALA A 301 -41.46 -48.16 10.01
C ALA A 301 -41.43 -46.94 10.95
N GLY A 302 -41.90 -45.79 10.47
CA GLY A 302 -42.32 -44.67 11.36
C GLY A 302 -41.19 -43.89 12.02
N GLU A 303 -39.93 -44.20 11.72
CA GLU A 303 -38.79 -43.39 12.13
C GLU A 303 -38.75 -42.09 11.33
N ASN A 304 -38.24 -41.04 11.97
CA ASN A 304 -37.93 -39.78 11.30
C ASN A 304 -36.48 -39.81 10.80
N GLY A 305 -36.20 -39.10 9.71
CA GLY A 305 -34.86 -38.89 9.19
C GLY A 305 -34.11 -37.79 9.94
N GLY A 306 -33.03 -37.32 9.32
CA GLY A 306 -32.19 -36.26 9.84
C GLY A 306 -31.26 -35.66 8.80
N ILE A 307 -30.43 -34.71 9.24
CA ILE A 307 -29.38 -34.07 8.45
C ILE A 307 -28.11 -34.05 9.28
N ASN A 308 -27.02 -34.58 8.72
CA ASN A 308 -25.68 -34.37 9.24
C ASN A 308 -25.09 -33.12 8.57
N LEU A 309 -24.71 -32.14 9.39
CA LEU A 309 -24.00 -30.94 8.98
C LEU A 309 -22.54 -31.04 9.43
N SER A 310 -21.62 -30.88 8.48
CA SER A 310 -20.21 -30.62 8.77
C SER A 310 -19.89 -29.19 8.37
N VAL A 311 -19.46 -28.39 9.34
CA VAL A 311 -19.31 -26.95 9.23
C VAL A 311 -17.90 -26.56 9.56
N THR A 312 -17.32 -25.66 8.78
CA THR A 312 -16.03 -25.03 9.06
C THR A 312 -16.19 -23.51 9.07
N SER A 313 -15.69 -22.83 10.09
CA SER A 313 -15.55 -21.37 10.12
C SER A 313 -14.09 -20.97 10.23
N ALA A 314 -13.70 -19.92 9.51
CA ALA A 314 -12.35 -19.34 9.53
C ALA A 314 -12.21 -18.16 10.51
N ASN A 315 -10.95 -17.88 10.85
CA ASN A 315 -10.42 -16.88 11.80
C ASN A 315 -11.04 -16.88 13.20
N THR A 316 -11.61 -18.01 13.62
CA THR A 316 -12.11 -18.19 14.98
C THR A 316 -11.36 -19.29 15.72
N SER A 317 -11.16 -19.09 17.02
CA SER A 317 -10.61 -20.06 17.97
C SER A 317 -11.65 -20.57 18.97
N ALA A 318 -12.90 -20.09 18.88
CA ALA A 318 -14.03 -20.55 19.67
C ALA A 318 -15.18 -21.04 18.78
N ASN A 319 -15.93 -22.03 19.27
CA ASN A 319 -17.13 -22.49 18.58
C ASN A 319 -18.27 -21.48 18.77
N ASN A 320 -18.48 -20.64 17.76
CA ASN A 320 -19.56 -19.66 17.68
C ASN A 320 -20.56 -20.01 16.57
N MET A 321 -20.59 -21.28 16.16
CA MET A 321 -21.44 -21.72 15.07
C MET A 321 -22.87 -21.96 15.54
N VAL A 322 -23.81 -21.45 14.76
CA VAL A 322 -25.24 -21.73 14.90
C VAL A 322 -25.82 -22.22 13.57
N TYR A 323 -26.88 -23.01 13.62
CA TYR A 323 -27.66 -23.38 12.44
C TYR A 323 -29.14 -23.05 12.62
N SER A 324 -29.88 -22.91 11.52
CA SER A 324 -31.34 -22.85 11.52
C SER A 324 -31.90 -23.64 10.33
N LEU A 325 -33.15 -24.10 10.48
CA LEU A 325 -33.90 -24.75 9.40
C LEU A 325 -35.11 -23.89 9.03
N ASN A 326 -35.34 -23.73 7.72
CA ASN A 326 -36.48 -23.03 7.12
C ASN A 326 -36.72 -21.62 7.70
N GLY A 327 -35.65 -20.90 8.06
CA GLY A 327 -35.74 -19.58 8.69
C GLY A 327 -36.17 -19.58 10.15
N GLY A 328 -36.17 -20.74 10.81
CA GLY A 328 -36.47 -20.87 12.24
C GLY A 328 -35.37 -20.34 13.16
N THR A 329 -35.51 -20.62 14.46
CA THR A 329 -34.57 -20.19 15.50
C THR A 329 -33.16 -20.72 15.25
N GLN A 330 -32.16 -19.89 15.54
CA GLN A 330 -30.75 -20.29 15.51
C GLN A 330 -30.42 -21.17 16.72
N ILE A 331 -29.81 -22.32 16.45
CA ILE A 331 -29.45 -23.34 17.44
C ILE A 331 -27.92 -23.49 17.43
N PRO A 332 -27.23 -23.36 18.59
CA PRO A 332 -25.79 -23.58 18.69
C PRO A 332 -25.40 -25.03 18.38
N PHE A 333 -24.24 -25.23 17.76
CA PHE A 333 -23.66 -26.57 17.63
C PHE A 333 -23.08 -27.04 18.98
N SER A 334 -23.46 -28.24 19.43
CA SER A 334 -23.07 -28.82 20.73
C SER A 334 -21.86 -29.77 20.69
N GLY A 335 -21.09 -29.80 19.59
CA GLY A 335 -19.98 -30.73 19.38
C GLY A 335 -18.60 -30.22 19.82
N THR A 336 -17.64 -31.15 19.96
CA THR A 336 -16.21 -30.82 20.15
C THR A 336 -15.65 -30.21 18.86
N ALA A 337 -15.23 -28.96 18.93
CA ALA A 337 -14.58 -28.26 17.83
C ALA A 337 -13.11 -28.70 17.68
N THR A 338 -12.68 -28.96 16.46
CA THR A 338 -11.26 -29.12 16.13
C THR A 338 -10.72 -27.86 15.48
N THR A 339 -9.60 -27.35 15.97
CA THR A 339 -8.91 -26.18 15.41
C THR A 339 -7.80 -26.61 14.45
N ASN A 340 -7.75 -25.99 13.28
CA ASN A 340 -6.68 -26.14 12.31
C ASN A 340 -6.11 -24.77 11.95
N VAL A 341 -4.78 -24.64 11.88
CA VAL A 341 -4.13 -23.41 11.44
C VAL A 341 -3.32 -23.71 10.19
N THR A 342 -3.53 -22.92 9.14
CA THR A 342 -2.79 -23.03 7.87
C THR A 342 -2.30 -21.66 7.45
N THR A 343 -1.06 -21.57 6.97
CA THR A 343 -0.52 -20.34 6.36
C THR A 343 -0.18 -20.62 4.91
N ILE A 344 -0.76 -19.85 3.99
CA ILE A 344 -0.52 -19.97 2.54
C ILE A 344 -0.25 -18.56 2.00
N ASN A 345 0.87 -18.37 1.31
CA ASN A 345 1.25 -17.09 0.68
C ASN A 345 1.18 -15.86 1.61
N GLY A 346 1.55 -16.04 2.88
CA GLY A 346 1.51 -14.96 3.90
C GLY A 346 0.15 -14.76 4.56
N THR A 347 -0.92 -15.40 4.07
CA THR A 347 -2.24 -15.40 4.70
C THR A 347 -2.33 -16.53 5.73
N THR A 348 -2.68 -16.22 6.97
CA THR A 348 -2.85 -17.22 8.05
C THR A 348 -4.32 -17.39 8.37
N THR A 349 -4.81 -18.62 8.27
CA THR A 349 -6.20 -18.99 8.51
C THR A 349 -6.25 -19.93 9.71
N SER A 350 -6.89 -19.51 10.79
CA SER A 350 -7.33 -20.43 11.85
C SER A 350 -8.73 -20.89 11.50
N SER A 351 -9.04 -22.17 11.62
CA SER A 351 -10.38 -22.68 11.32
C SER A 351 -10.87 -23.62 12.40
N ILE A 352 -12.17 -23.57 12.65
CA ILE A 352 -12.87 -24.51 13.51
C ILE A 352 -13.78 -25.37 12.65
N ASN A 353 -13.66 -26.68 12.78
CA ASN A 353 -14.63 -27.63 12.26
C ASN A 353 -15.55 -28.12 13.38
N VAL A 354 -16.87 -28.12 13.12
CA VAL A 354 -17.89 -28.66 14.01
C VAL A 354 -18.85 -29.51 13.20
N ASN A 355 -19.19 -30.67 13.75
CA ASN A 355 -20.20 -31.56 13.18
C ASN A 355 -21.43 -31.55 14.07
N GLY A 356 -22.61 -31.60 13.46
CA GLY A 356 -23.88 -31.68 14.17
C GLY A 356 -24.87 -32.55 13.42
N THR A 357 -25.70 -33.28 14.16
CA THR A 357 -26.80 -34.06 13.60
C THR A 357 -28.11 -33.43 14.03
N ILE A 358 -28.93 -33.06 13.05
CA ILE A 358 -30.32 -32.65 13.25
C ILE A 358 -31.18 -33.88 13.04
N SER A 359 -31.75 -34.42 14.12
CA SER A 359 -32.56 -35.64 14.08
C SER A 359 -34.06 -35.30 14.06
N ASN A 360 -34.88 -36.34 13.93
CA ASN A 360 -36.34 -36.27 14.05
C ASN A 360 -37.02 -35.41 12.99
N LEU A 361 -36.49 -35.39 11.77
CA LEU A 361 -37.05 -34.68 10.64
C LEU A 361 -37.92 -35.60 9.78
N SER A 362 -39.17 -35.23 9.53
CA SER A 362 -40.05 -35.92 8.59
C SER A 362 -39.52 -35.86 7.16
N PRO A 363 -39.95 -36.76 6.26
CA PRO A 363 -39.65 -36.62 4.83
C PRO A 363 -40.05 -35.23 4.30
N GLY A 364 -39.16 -34.60 3.56
CA GLY A 364 -39.33 -33.22 3.11
C GLY A 364 -38.02 -32.55 2.72
N THR A 365 -38.11 -31.35 2.13
CA THR A 365 -36.95 -30.52 1.82
C THR A 365 -36.77 -29.46 2.88
N TYR A 366 -35.56 -29.37 3.42
CA TYR A 366 -35.19 -28.43 4.47
C TYR A 366 -34.13 -27.47 3.95
N ASN A 367 -34.44 -26.19 3.96
CA ASN A 367 -33.47 -25.13 3.73
C ASN A 367 -32.72 -24.89 5.04
N TRP A 368 -31.40 -25.01 5.04
CA TRP A 368 -30.57 -24.78 6.21
C TRP A 368 -29.72 -23.55 6.02
N ILE A 369 -29.45 -22.85 7.12
CA ILE A 369 -28.49 -21.76 7.21
C ILE A 369 -27.54 -22.09 8.36
N VAL A 370 -26.25 -21.89 8.14
CA VAL A 370 -25.21 -21.99 9.15
C VAL A 370 -24.52 -20.64 9.24
N LYS A 371 -24.33 -20.13 10.45
CA LYS A 371 -23.76 -18.81 10.71
C LYS A 371 -22.68 -18.89 11.78
N ASP A 372 -21.59 -18.16 11.57
CA ASP A 372 -20.70 -17.78 12.66
C ASP A 372 -21.21 -16.46 13.24
N ILE A 373 -21.62 -16.46 14.51
CA ILE A 373 -22.20 -15.26 15.13
C ILE A 373 -21.17 -14.15 15.40
N ASN A 374 -19.88 -14.47 15.44
CA ASN A 374 -18.83 -13.48 15.69
C ASN A 374 -18.47 -12.70 14.44
N SER A 375 -18.25 -13.39 13.31
CA SER A 375 -17.98 -12.74 12.02
C SER A 375 -19.26 -12.28 11.32
N GLY A 376 -20.39 -12.89 11.65
CA GLY A 376 -21.65 -12.68 10.96
C GLY A 376 -21.77 -13.42 9.63
N CYS A 377 -20.73 -14.17 9.22
CA CYS A 377 -20.71 -14.87 7.93
C CYS A 377 -21.61 -16.09 7.94
N GLU A 378 -22.23 -16.35 6.79
CA GLU A 378 -23.27 -17.38 6.67
C GLU A 378 -23.06 -18.25 5.43
N LYS A 379 -23.49 -19.50 5.53
CA LYS A 379 -23.62 -20.44 4.42
C LYS A 379 -25.00 -21.07 4.46
N SER A 380 -25.67 -21.12 3.31
CA SER A 380 -26.97 -21.76 3.17
C SER A 380 -26.95 -22.87 2.14
N GLY A 381 -27.97 -23.73 2.22
CA GLY A 381 -28.24 -24.78 1.26
C GLY A 381 -29.56 -25.47 1.55
N SER A 382 -29.83 -26.56 0.84
CA SER A 382 -31.05 -27.35 1.03
C SER A 382 -30.71 -28.83 1.04
N THR A 383 -31.40 -29.59 1.88
CA THR A 383 -31.27 -31.06 1.96
C THR A 383 -32.64 -31.69 1.94
N THR A 384 -32.82 -32.74 1.12
CA THR A 384 -34.07 -33.50 1.04
C THR A 384 -33.94 -34.82 1.79
N ILE A 385 -34.92 -35.09 2.65
CA ILE A 385 -35.09 -36.36 3.34
C ILE A 385 -36.17 -37.13 2.59
N SER A 386 -35.83 -38.30 2.06
CA SER A 386 -36.77 -39.14 1.31
C SER A 386 -37.41 -40.20 2.20
N GLN A 387 -38.65 -40.57 1.89
CA GLN A 387 -39.28 -41.76 2.45
C GLN A 387 -38.80 -43.02 1.72
N PRO A 388 -38.66 -44.17 2.40
CA PRO A 388 -38.44 -45.45 1.73
C PRO A 388 -39.57 -45.79 0.75
N THR A 389 -39.24 -46.47 -0.35
CA THR A 389 -40.25 -46.97 -1.29
C THR A 389 -41.22 -47.90 -0.58
N ALA A 390 -42.53 -47.65 -0.72
CA ALA A 390 -43.55 -48.49 -0.11
C ALA A 390 -43.41 -49.94 -0.58
N ILE A 391 -43.43 -50.89 0.36
CA ILE A 391 -43.47 -52.32 0.03
C ILE A 391 -44.85 -52.63 -0.56
N SER A 392 -44.91 -52.95 -1.86
CA SER A 392 -46.13 -53.45 -2.49
C SER A 392 -46.34 -54.91 -2.09
N ALA A 393 -47.22 -55.16 -1.13
CA ALA A 393 -47.69 -56.52 -0.85
C ALA A 393 -48.79 -56.90 -1.86
N SER A 394 -48.59 -57.97 -2.63
CA SER A 394 -49.65 -58.58 -3.44
C SER A 394 -50.21 -59.76 -2.67
N ALA A 395 -51.51 -59.75 -2.40
CA ALA A 395 -52.20 -60.89 -1.81
C ALA A 395 -52.50 -61.92 -2.92
N VAL A 396 -51.95 -63.12 -2.79
CA VAL A 396 -52.37 -64.27 -3.59
C VAL A 396 -53.57 -64.90 -2.87
N LYS A 397 -54.74 -64.88 -3.50
CA LYS A 397 -55.93 -65.55 -2.99
C LYS A 397 -55.74 -67.07 -3.17
N ASN A 398 -55.64 -67.80 -2.06
CA ASN A 398 -55.61 -69.26 -2.05
C ASN A 398 -56.98 -69.85 -2.41
#